data_AF-A0A1F3TAE1-F1
#
_entry.id   AF-A0A1F3TAE1-F1
#
_cell.length_a   1.000
_cell.length_b   1.000
_cell.length_c   1.000
_cell.angle_alpha   90.00
_cell.angle_beta   90.00
_cell.angle_gamma   90.00
#
_symmetry.space_group_name_H-M   'P 1'
#
loop_
_entity.id
_entity.type
_entity.pdbx_description
1 polymer ?
#
loop_
_entity_poly.entity_id
_entity_poly.type
_entity_poly.pdbx_seq_one_letter_code
_entity_poly.pdbx_strand_id
1 'polypeptide(L)'
;MKETFPGTPLPIIAEVSRIVTRVVDQITGDRSDSPLLVALACVEALRHFKVDAQAMYGKAAWVEVLEDNTPVWAGYWHQAITFWVTNESGETIDLSAPVAHRQRIRTAGPASAKTLYAPPLLWSAEIPSFYRYIPAGVAQAELNTDSDVRKFETVLKKVSEKCRAGSALFAKADTELDFPNEPILCPDRRILDDSRGTFRFYDRALSTRKFPTPPI
;
A
#
# COMPACT_ATOMS: atom_id res chain seq x y z
N MET A 1 -23.02 7.37 20.43
CA MET A 1 -21.66 6.78 20.53
C MET A 1 -21.48 5.94 19.28
N LYS A 2 -20.51 6.25 18.41
CA LYS A 2 -20.14 5.33 17.32
C LYS A 2 -19.37 4.20 17.96
N GLU A 3 -19.82 2.96 17.80
CA GLU A 3 -19.02 1.79 18.14
C GLU A 3 -17.73 1.90 17.32
N THR A 4 -16.60 2.11 18.01
CA THR A 4 -15.28 2.01 17.41
C THR A 4 -15.02 0.52 17.21
N PHE A 5 -15.26 0.01 16.01
CA PHE A 5 -14.72 -1.29 15.62
C PHE A 5 -13.20 -1.25 15.86
N PRO A 6 -12.62 -2.24 16.55
CA PRO A 6 -11.17 -2.32 16.62
C PRO A 6 -10.63 -2.42 15.17
N GLY A 7 -9.62 -1.63 14.86
CA GLY A 7 -8.92 -1.70 13.58
C GLY A 7 -8.27 -3.08 13.37
N THR A 8 -7.66 -3.31 12.20
CA THR A 8 -7.01 -4.59 11.94
C THR A 8 -5.88 -4.82 12.95
N PRO A 9 -5.83 -5.98 13.64
CA PRO A 9 -4.75 -6.29 14.57
C PRO A 9 -3.38 -6.18 13.91
N LEU A 10 -2.43 -5.53 14.59
CA LEU A 10 -1.08 -5.30 14.08
C LEU A 10 -0.37 -6.57 13.54
N PRO A 11 -0.48 -7.75 14.17
CA PRO A 11 0.12 -8.96 13.62
C PRO A 11 -0.43 -9.33 12.23
N ILE A 12 -1.71 -9.09 11.97
CA ILE A 12 -2.34 -9.30 10.67
C ILE A 12 -1.82 -8.27 9.66
N ILE A 13 -1.71 -6.99 10.07
CA ILE A 13 -1.12 -5.93 9.23
C ILE A 13 0.28 -6.32 8.75
N ALA A 14 1.15 -6.74 9.69
CA ALA A 14 2.53 -7.12 9.40
C ALA A 14 2.60 -8.28 8.40
N GLU A 15 1.85 -9.35 8.69
CA GLU A 15 1.89 -10.58 7.90
C GLU A 15 1.29 -10.40 6.50
N VAL A 16 0.14 -9.72 6.39
CA VAL A 16 -0.49 -9.43 5.10
C VAL A 16 0.44 -8.57 4.26
N SER A 17 1.00 -7.49 4.83
CA SER A 17 1.91 -6.59 4.12
C SER A 17 3.13 -7.35 3.61
N ARG A 18 3.76 -8.17 4.47
CA ARG A 18 4.94 -8.98 4.14
C ARG A 18 4.67 -10.05 3.08
N ILE A 19 3.57 -10.80 3.20
CA ILE A 19 3.22 -11.86 2.25
C ILE A 19 2.90 -11.24 0.88
N VAL A 20 2.03 -10.24 0.83
CA VAL A 20 1.54 -9.66 -0.42
C VAL A 20 2.68 -9.01 -1.19
N THR A 21 3.43 -8.12 -0.56
CA THR A 21 4.58 -7.43 -1.20
C THR A 21 5.57 -8.44 -1.77
N ARG A 22 6.02 -9.40 -0.95
CA ARG A 22 7.00 -10.42 -1.36
C ARG A 22 6.48 -11.33 -2.48
N VAL A 23 5.25 -11.82 -2.38
CA VAL A 23 4.71 -12.77 -3.38
C VAL A 23 4.49 -12.08 -4.72
N VAL A 24 3.92 -10.87 -4.71
CA VAL A 24 3.67 -10.13 -5.94
C VAL A 24 5.00 -9.77 -6.59
N ASP A 25 5.95 -9.16 -5.86
CA ASP A 25 7.27 -8.82 -6.41
C ASP A 25 8.00 -10.04 -6.99
N GLN A 26 7.93 -11.20 -6.32
CA GLN A 26 8.55 -12.44 -6.82
C GLN A 26 7.95 -12.91 -8.17
N ILE A 27 6.65 -12.69 -8.39
CA ILE A 27 5.95 -13.18 -9.58
C ILE A 27 5.95 -12.15 -10.71
N THR A 28 5.76 -10.88 -10.39
CA THR A 28 5.67 -9.78 -11.37
C THR A 28 7.02 -9.14 -11.67
N GLY A 29 8.03 -9.36 -10.82
CA GLY A 29 9.34 -8.70 -10.88
C GLY A 29 9.33 -7.33 -10.18
N ASP A 30 8.25 -6.58 -10.31
CA ASP A 30 7.98 -5.34 -9.59
C ASP A 30 6.46 -5.19 -9.41
N ARG A 31 6.01 -4.88 -8.18
CA ARG A 31 4.60 -4.64 -7.86
C ARG A 31 4.14 -3.20 -8.05
N SER A 32 5.04 -2.30 -8.47
CA SER A 32 4.68 -1.24 -9.43
C SER A 32 4.10 -1.96 -10.70
N ASP A 33 3.81 -1.42 -11.87
CA ASP A 33 3.16 -2.17 -12.98
C ASP A 33 1.83 -2.99 -12.76
N SER A 34 1.45 -3.46 -11.56
CA SER A 34 0.33 -4.36 -11.27
C SER A 34 -0.46 -3.96 -10.00
N PRO A 35 -0.81 -2.68 -9.77
CA PRO A 35 -1.47 -2.23 -8.53
C PRO A 35 -2.81 -2.92 -8.26
N LEU A 36 -3.59 -3.26 -9.30
CA LEU A 36 -4.83 -4.04 -9.13
C LEU A 36 -4.55 -5.43 -8.55
N LEU A 37 -3.50 -6.10 -9.03
CA LEU A 37 -3.11 -7.42 -8.54
C LEU A 37 -2.66 -7.37 -7.07
N VAL A 38 -1.96 -6.30 -6.68
CA VAL A 38 -1.59 -6.04 -5.28
C VAL A 38 -2.84 -5.88 -4.41
N ALA A 39 -3.81 -5.06 -4.85
CA ALA A 39 -5.05 -4.85 -4.11
C ALA A 39 -5.85 -6.15 -3.96
N LEU A 40 -6.01 -6.92 -5.03
CA LEU A 40 -6.75 -8.18 -5.00
C LEU A 40 -6.03 -9.27 -4.19
N ALA A 41 -4.70 -9.33 -4.25
CA ALA A 41 -3.90 -10.20 -3.39
C ALA A 41 -4.04 -9.83 -1.91
N CYS A 42 -4.15 -8.54 -1.59
CA CYS A 42 -4.40 -8.05 -0.24
C CYS A 42 -5.79 -8.44 0.26
N VAL A 43 -6.83 -8.27 -0.56
CA VAL A 43 -8.19 -8.75 -0.25
C VAL A 43 -8.19 -10.26 0.01
N GLU A 44 -7.51 -11.04 -0.83
CA GLU A 44 -7.38 -12.48 -0.66
C GLU A 44 -6.69 -12.83 0.67
N ALA A 45 -5.59 -12.14 1.01
CA ALA A 45 -4.87 -12.37 2.26
C ALA A 45 -5.75 -12.07 3.49
N LEU A 46 -6.44 -10.92 3.50
CA LEU A 46 -7.32 -10.49 4.60
C LEU A 46 -8.45 -11.49 4.86
N ARG A 47 -8.98 -12.11 3.80
CA ARG A 47 -10.02 -13.15 3.92
C ARG A 47 -9.57 -14.34 4.77
N HIS A 48 -8.30 -14.75 4.73
CA HIS A 48 -7.79 -15.84 5.59
C HIS A 48 -7.78 -15.47 7.07
N PHE A 49 -7.80 -14.17 7.38
CA PHE A 49 -7.88 -13.63 8.73
C PHE A 49 -9.29 -13.18 9.13
N LYS A 50 -10.29 -13.48 8.31
CA LYS A 50 -11.70 -13.10 8.52
C LYS A 50 -11.89 -11.58 8.64
N VAL A 51 -11.11 -10.82 7.88
CA VAL A 51 -11.29 -9.37 7.73
C VAL A 51 -11.98 -9.13 6.40
N ASP A 52 -13.18 -8.59 6.43
CA ASP A 52 -13.93 -8.27 5.22
C ASP A 52 -13.30 -7.04 4.54
N ALA A 53 -13.00 -7.18 3.25
CA ALA A 53 -12.31 -6.14 2.48
C ALA A 53 -12.67 -6.18 1.00
N GLN A 54 -12.49 -5.04 0.34
CA GLN A 54 -12.74 -4.87 -1.09
C GLN A 54 -11.65 -4.03 -1.74
N ALA A 55 -11.31 -4.37 -2.98
CA ALA A 55 -10.43 -3.56 -3.80
C ALA A 55 -11.22 -2.37 -4.35
N MET A 56 -10.68 -1.17 -4.15
CA MET A 56 -11.23 0.09 -4.63
C MET A 56 -10.38 0.59 -5.80
N TYR A 57 -10.97 1.40 -6.67
CA TYR A 57 -10.24 2.16 -7.68
C TYR A 57 -10.66 3.62 -7.70
N GLY A 58 -9.78 4.47 -8.21
CA GLY A 58 -10.05 5.90 -8.36
C GLY A 58 -8.78 6.71 -8.45
N LYS A 59 -8.88 7.99 -8.09
CA LYS A 59 -7.73 8.89 -8.05
C LYS A 59 -7.05 8.79 -6.70
N ALA A 60 -5.72 8.77 -6.70
CA ALA A 60 -4.92 8.86 -5.49
C ALA A 60 -3.75 9.83 -5.69
N ALA A 61 -3.42 10.57 -4.65
CA ALA A 61 -2.27 11.46 -4.62
C ALA A 61 -1.55 11.28 -3.29
N TRP A 62 -0.23 11.43 -3.31
CA TRP A 62 0.59 11.49 -2.12
C TRP A 62 1.72 12.48 -2.34
N VAL A 63 2.44 12.80 -1.27
CA VAL A 63 3.65 13.60 -1.38
C VAL A 63 4.85 12.68 -1.65
N GLU A 64 5.77 13.14 -2.47
CA GLU A 64 7.11 12.59 -2.64
C GLU A 64 8.13 13.70 -2.45
N VAL A 65 9.34 13.32 -2.05
CA VAL A 65 10.45 14.26 -1.96
C VAL A 65 11.44 13.93 -3.08
N LEU A 66 11.79 14.94 -3.88
CA LEU A 66 12.75 14.82 -4.97
C LEU A 66 14.21 14.92 -4.45
N GLU A 67 15.19 14.60 -5.30
CA GLU A 67 16.64 14.68 -4.96
C GLU A 67 17.09 16.07 -4.47
N ASP A 68 16.44 17.15 -4.93
CA ASP A 68 16.67 18.53 -4.47
C ASP A 68 15.94 18.87 -3.15
N ASN A 69 15.40 17.85 -2.48
CA ASN A 69 14.57 17.94 -1.28
C ASN A 69 13.24 18.70 -1.49
N THR A 70 12.78 18.87 -2.73
CA THR A 70 11.50 19.51 -3.02
C THR A 70 10.36 18.53 -2.83
N PRO A 71 9.38 18.83 -1.94
CA PRO A 71 8.16 18.04 -1.85
C PRO A 71 7.27 18.36 -3.05
N VAL A 72 6.81 17.31 -3.72
CA VAL A 72 5.83 17.40 -4.81
C VAL A 72 4.67 16.48 -4.52
N TRP A 73 3.48 16.84 -4.97
CA TRP A 73 2.46 15.83 -5.12
C TRP A 73 2.89 14.87 -6.23
N ALA A 74 2.60 13.59 -6.05
CA ALA A 74 2.74 12.53 -7.04
C ALA A 74 1.57 11.52 -6.90
N GLY A 75 1.34 10.71 -7.93
CA GLY A 75 0.36 9.63 -7.87
C GLY A 75 -0.44 9.50 -9.15
N TYR A 76 -1.69 9.09 -9.00
CA TYR A 76 -2.61 8.78 -10.08
C TYR A 76 -3.81 9.70 -10.00
N TRP A 77 -3.71 10.84 -10.67
CA TRP A 77 -4.80 11.80 -10.79
C TRP A 77 -4.94 12.28 -12.25
N HIS A 78 -5.89 13.17 -12.53
CA HIS A 78 -6.37 13.50 -13.89
C HIS A 78 -6.97 12.28 -14.61
N GLN A 79 -6.29 11.74 -15.63
CA GLN A 79 -6.73 10.60 -16.43
C GLN A 79 -6.17 9.26 -15.93
N ALA A 80 -5.23 9.28 -14.97
CA ALA A 80 -4.68 8.07 -14.37
C ALA A 80 -5.52 7.63 -13.16
N ILE A 81 -5.68 6.31 -13.00
CA ILE A 81 -6.31 5.68 -11.83
C ILE A 81 -5.33 4.73 -11.16
N THR A 82 -5.56 4.47 -9.88
CA THR A 82 -4.88 3.40 -9.14
C THR A 82 -5.88 2.59 -8.33
N PHE A 83 -5.37 1.57 -7.64
CA PHE A 83 -6.13 0.61 -6.85
C PHE A 83 -5.58 0.56 -5.43
N TRP A 84 -6.47 0.42 -4.47
CA TRP A 84 -6.16 0.22 -3.06
C TRP A 84 -7.21 -0.70 -2.44
N VAL A 85 -7.10 -1.00 -1.15
CA VAL A 85 -8.09 -1.82 -0.43
C VAL A 85 -8.76 -0.98 0.66
N THR A 86 -10.05 -1.21 0.86
CA THR A 86 -10.79 -0.74 2.05
C THR A 86 -11.39 -1.93 2.77
N ASN A 87 -11.33 -1.95 4.10
CA ASN A 87 -11.94 -3.01 4.91
C ASN A 87 -13.17 -2.55 5.70
N GLU A 88 -13.80 -3.50 6.39
CA GLU A 88 -14.99 -3.28 7.24
C GLU A 88 -14.78 -2.27 8.38
N SER A 89 -13.55 -2.11 8.86
CA SER A 89 -13.18 -1.11 9.88
C SER A 89 -12.95 0.29 9.27
N GLY A 90 -13.12 0.46 7.97
CA GLY A 90 -12.91 1.74 7.27
C GLY A 90 -11.44 2.09 7.03
N GLU A 91 -10.52 1.14 7.17
CA GLU A 91 -9.10 1.35 6.93
C GLU A 91 -8.80 1.36 5.42
N THR A 92 -7.99 2.32 5.00
CA THR A 92 -7.43 2.39 3.64
C THR A 92 -6.06 1.71 3.64
N ILE A 93 -5.88 0.75 2.74
CA ILE A 93 -4.68 -0.06 2.62
C ILE A 93 -4.10 0.09 1.21
N ASP A 94 -2.89 0.63 1.10
CA ASP A 94 -2.17 0.81 -0.15
C ASP A 94 -0.74 0.30 -0.03
N LEU A 95 -0.52 -0.89 -0.59
CA LEU A 95 0.78 -1.57 -0.59
C LEU A 95 1.64 -1.26 -1.85
N SER A 96 1.11 -0.43 -2.75
CA SER A 96 1.75 -0.06 -4.02
C SER A 96 2.31 1.36 -4.00
N ALA A 97 1.81 2.25 -3.14
CA ALA A 97 2.26 3.64 -3.06
C ALA A 97 3.79 3.83 -2.98
N PRO A 98 4.56 3.08 -2.16
CA PRO A 98 6.01 3.27 -2.05
C PRO A 98 6.78 2.98 -3.33
N VAL A 99 6.26 2.07 -4.16
CA VAL A 99 6.94 1.60 -5.39
C VAL A 99 6.36 2.25 -6.64
N ALA A 100 5.27 2.99 -6.50
CA ALA A 100 4.62 3.69 -7.61
C ALA A 100 5.58 4.66 -8.33
N HIS A 101 6.63 5.13 -7.66
CA HIS A 101 7.61 6.02 -8.27
C HIS A 101 8.41 5.41 -9.43
N ARG A 102 8.41 4.08 -9.53
CA ARG A 102 9.06 3.32 -10.60
C ARG A 102 8.25 3.32 -11.89
N GLN A 103 6.96 3.64 -11.83
CA GLN A 103 6.09 3.66 -13.01
C GLN A 103 6.23 4.95 -13.84
N ARG A 104 6.09 4.81 -15.16
CA ARG A 104 6.12 5.92 -16.12
C ARG A 104 4.79 6.68 -16.23
N ILE A 105 3.66 6.05 -15.90
CA ILE A 105 2.29 6.57 -16.18
C ILE A 105 1.78 7.52 -15.08
N ARG A 106 2.46 7.57 -13.92
CA ARG A 106 2.06 8.44 -12.82
C ARG A 106 2.19 9.92 -13.18
N THR A 107 1.30 10.74 -12.63
CA THR A 107 1.49 12.19 -12.71
C THR A 107 2.45 12.58 -11.59
N ALA A 108 3.69 12.89 -11.95
CA ALA A 108 4.69 13.45 -11.05
C ALA A 108 5.03 14.88 -11.50
N GLY A 109 5.78 15.61 -10.67
CA GLY A 109 6.44 16.85 -11.05
C GLY A 109 7.34 16.70 -12.30
N PRO A 110 8.20 17.69 -12.61
CA PRO A 110 8.93 17.75 -13.89
C PRO A 110 9.56 16.40 -14.27
N ALA A 111 9.31 15.94 -15.50
CA ALA A 111 9.61 14.58 -15.99
C ALA A 111 11.08 14.12 -15.85
N SER A 112 11.99 15.02 -15.47
CA SER A 112 13.41 14.77 -15.25
C SER A 112 13.81 14.57 -13.78
N ALA A 113 12.93 14.87 -12.81
CA ALA A 113 13.29 14.82 -11.40
C ALA A 113 13.11 13.42 -10.81
N LYS A 114 14.16 12.92 -10.14
CA LYS A 114 14.14 11.63 -9.44
C LYS A 114 13.59 11.79 -8.01
N THR A 115 12.81 10.82 -7.58
CA THR A 115 12.33 10.70 -6.20
C THR A 115 13.46 10.29 -5.27
N LEU A 116 13.73 11.09 -4.24
CA LEU A 116 14.61 10.76 -3.13
C LEU A 116 13.88 9.92 -2.06
N TYR A 117 12.66 10.32 -1.73
CA TYR A 117 11.82 9.63 -0.75
C TYR A 117 10.41 9.42 -1.30
N ALA A 118 10.01 8.14 -1.35
CA ALA A 118 8.66 7.70 -1.68
C ALA A 118 7.78 7.67 -0.42
N PRO A 119 6.45 7.72 -0.55
CA PRO A 119 5.56 7.61 0.60
C PRO A 119 5.66 6.21 1.23
N PRO A 120 5.28 6.03 2.51
CA PRO A 120 5.23 4.72 3.16
C PRO A 120 4.13 3.82 2.56
N LEU A 121 4.08 2.56 2.95
CA LEU A 121 2.88 1.74 2.81
C LEU A 121 1.79 2.36 3.68
N LEU A 122 0.56 2.44 3.19
CA LEU A 122 -0.55 2.97 3.96
C LEU A 122 -1.41 1.82 4.47
N TRP A 123 -1.74 1.85 5.77
CA TRP A 123 -2.78 1.05 6.38
C TRP A 123 -3.46 1.88 7.47
N SER A 124 -4.48 2.69 7.15
CA SER A 124 -5.02 3.61 8.17
C SER A 124 -6.50 3.90 7.99
N ALA A 125 -7.23 3.99 9.09
CA ALA A 125 -8.57 4.58 9.12
C ALA A 125 -8.53 6.11 8.99
N GLU A 126 -7.45 6.74 9.48
CA GLU A 126 -7.21 8.19 9.34
C GLU A 126 -6.16 8.43 8.25
N ILE A 127 -6.61 8.83 7.06
CA ILE A 127 -5.73 9.10 5.93
C ILE A 127 -4.89 10.35 6.25
N PRO A 128 -3.54 10.26 6.24
CA PRO A 128 -2.68 11.41 6.53
C PRO A 128 -2.88 12.55 5.55
N SER A 129 -2.57 13.77 6.00
CA SER A 129 -2.70 14.98 5.17
C SER A 129 -1.82 14.99 3.92
N PHE A 130 -0.82 14.11 3.84
CA PHE A 130 0.05 13.92 2.68
C PHE A 130 -0.38 12.76 1.76
N TYR A 131 -1.56 12.15 2.01
CA TYR A 131 -2.26 11.26 1.08
C TYR A 131 -3.65 11.81 0.75
N ARG A 132 -4.16 11.47 -0.43
CA ARG A 132 -5.53 11.74 -0.87
C ARG A 132 -6.01 10.55 -1.68
N TYR A 133 -7.24 10.12 -1.41
CA TYR A 133 -7.92 9.08 -2.17
C TYR A 133 -9.32 9.59 -2.51
N ILE A 134 -9.70 9.48 -3.78
CA ILE A 134 -11.04 9.80 -4.28
C ILE A 134 -11.55 8.52 -4.95
N PRO A 135 -12.36 7.70 -4.23
CA PRO A 135 -12.90 6.47 -4.79
C PRO A 135 -13.83 6.77 -5.96
N ALA A 136 -13.68 6.01 -7.04
CA ALA A 136 -14.58 5.99 -8.19
C ALA A 136 -15.50 4.75 -8.15
N GLY A 137 -15.08 3.65 -7.52
CA GLY A 137 -15.88 2.46 -7.36
C GLY A 137 -15.12 1.27 -6.76
N VAL A 138 -15.76 0.11 -6.76
CA VAL A 138 -15.17 -1.18 -6.39
C VAL A 138 -14.55 -1.81 -7.63
N ALA A 139 -13.28 -2.23 -7.52
CA ALA A 139 -12.52 -2.79 -8.61
C ALA A 139 -12.85 -4.28 -8.79
N GLN A 140 -12.87 -4.72 -10.05
CA GLN A 140 -12.94 -6.12 -10.45
C GLN A 140 -11.87 -6.39 -11.51
N ALA A 141 -11.28 -7.58 -11.49
CA ALA A 141 -10.32 -7.98 -12.51
C ALA A 141 -11.06 -8.57 -13.72
N GLU A 142 -10.92 -7.92 -14.88
CA GLU A 142 -11.23 -8.52 -16.18
C GLU A 142 -9.95 -9.15 -16.73
N LEU A 143 -9.86 -10.48 -16.63
CA LEU A 143 -8.69 -11.24 -17.08
C LEU A 143 -8.90 -11.67 -18.53
N ASN A 144 -8.34 -10.90 -19.46
CA ASN A 144 -8.61 -11.05 -20.89
C ASN A 144 -7.55 -11.87 -21.65
N THR A 145 -6.48 -12.30 -20.98
CA THR A 145 -5.43 -13.12 -21.58
C THR A 145 -5.06 -14.31 -20.69
N ASP A 146 -4.66 -15.43 -21.29
CA ASP A 146 -4.16 -16.61 -20.56
C ASP A 146 -2.96 -16.28 -19.66
N SER A 147 -2.14 -15.31 -20.08
CA SER A 147 -0.99 -14.83 -19.30
C SER A 147 -1.45 -14.15 -18.01
N ASP A 148 -2.44 -13.26 -18.12
CA ASP A 148 -3.00 -12.54 -16.97
C ASP A 148 -3.71 -13.48 -16.03
N VAL A 149 -4.49 -14.45 -16.56
CA VAL A 149 -5.14 -15.51 -15.77
C VAL A 149 -4.11 -16.29 -14.97
N ARG A 150 -3.07 -16.84 -15.62
CA ARG A 150 -2.06 -17.64 -14.93
C ARG A 150 -1.31 -16.84 -13.87
N LYS A 151 -0.96 -15.59 -14.17
CA LYS A 151 -0.27 -14.70 -13.22
C LYS A 151 -1.16 -14.43 -12.01
N PHE A 152 -2.41 -14.07 -12.25
CA PHE A 152 -3.41 -13.81 -11.22
C PHE A 152 -3.61 -15.02 -10.31
N GLU A 153 -3.92 -16.19 -10.89
CA GLU A 153 -4.12 -17.44 -10.15
C GLU A 153 -2.88 -17.84 -9.35
N THR A 154 -1.68 -17.67 -9.92
CA THR A 154 -0.43 -18.01 -9.24
C THR A 154 -0.19 -17.13 -8.02
N VAL A 155 -0.46 -15.82 -8.13
CA VAL A 155 -0.36 -14.90 -6.99
C VAL A 155 -1.36 -15.29 -5.90
N LEU A 156 -2.65 -15.41 -6.23
CA LEU A 156 -3.68 -15.72 -5.24
C LEU A 156 -3.44 -17.06 -4.53
N LYS A 157 -2.99 -18.08 -5.29
CA LYS A 157 -2.62 -19.38 -4.73
C LYS A 157 -1.47 -19.26 -3.74
N LYS A 158 -0.36 -18.60 -4.12
CA LYS A 158 0.80 -18.46 -3.23
C LYS A 158 0.50 -17.61 -2.00
N VAL A 159 -0.30 -16.56 -2.14
CA VAL A 159 -0.77 -15.74 -1.01
C VAL A 159 -1.59 -16.61 -0.05
N SER A 160 -2.56 -17.37 -0.58
CA SER A 160 -3.39 -18.28 0.23
C SER A 160 -2.57 -19.31 0.99
N GLU A 161 -1.62 -19.96 0.32
CA GLU A 161 -0.73 -20.96 0.92
C GLU A 161 0.09 -20.37 2.07
N LYS A 162 0.66 -19.18 1.87
CA LYS A 162 1.45 -18.49 2.90
C LYS A 162 0.59 -18.01 4.06
N CYS A 163 -0.60 -17.48 3.81
CA CYS A 163 -1.50 -17.01 4.88
C CYS A 163 -1.97 -18.18 5.75
N ARG A 164 -2.29 -19.34 5.16
CA ARG A 164 -2.64 -20.57 5.90
C ARG A 164 -1.49 -21.03 6.79
N ALA A 165 -0.26 -21.05 6.28
CA ALA A 165 0.91 -21.41 7.07
C ALA A 165 1.19 -20.39 8.20
N GLY A 166 1.02 -19.09 7.92
CA GLY A 166 1.21 -18.00 8.86
C GLY A 166 0.17 -17.96 9.98
N SER A 167 -1.08 -18.31 9.69
CA SER A 167 -2.17 -18.34 10.68
C SER A 167 -1.88 -19.23 11.90
N ALA A 168 -1.04 -20.27 11.73
CA ALA A 168 -0.61 -21.15 12.82
C ALA A 168 0.48 -20.55 13.73
N LEU A 169 1.18 -19.50 13.27
CA LEU A 169 2.29 -18.85 13.99
C LEU A 169 1.80 -17.80 15.00
N PHE A 170 0.61 -17.20 14.80
CA PHE A 170 0.01 -16.23 15.73
C PHE A 170 -0.39 -16.81 17.09
N ALA A 171 -0.31 -18.13 17.27
CA ALA A 171 -0.56 -18.80 18.54
C ALA A 171 0.56 -18.58 19.59
N LYS A 172 1.68 -17.95 19.22
CA LYS A 172 2.80 -17.66 20.14
C LYS A 172 2.92 -16.16 20.43
N ALA A 173 2.54 -15.77 21.65
CA ALA A 173 2.39 -14.39 22.10
C ALA A 173 3.67 -13.52 22.09
N ASP A 174 4.87 -14.12 21.97
CA ASP A 174 6.16 -13.42 22.08
C ASP A 174 6.97 -13.38 20.77
N THR A 175 6.31 -13.53 19.62
CA THR A 175 7.03 -13.49 18.33
C THR A 175 7.23 -12.04 17.89
N GLU A 176 8.49 -11.63 17.70
CA GLU A 176 8.82 -10.36 17.07
C GLU A 176 8.16 -10.28 15.68
N LEU A 177 7.40 -9.22 15.43
CA LEU A 177 6.66 -9.05 14.18
C LEU A 177 7.61 -8.68 13.05
N ASP A 178 7.61 -9.48 11.98
CA ASP A 178 8.38 -9.24 10.76
C ASP A 178 7.55 -8.41 9.76
N PHE A 179 8.09 -7.28 9.31
CA PHE A 179 7.46 -6.36 8.36
C PHE A 179 8.16 -6.43 7.00
N PRO A 180 7.53 -5.95 5.91
CA PRO A 180 8.27 -5.63 4.68
C PRO A 180 9.47 -4.74 4.99
N ASN A 181 10.53 -4.84 4.20
CA ASN A 181 11.68 -3.93 4.29
C ASN A 181 11.38 -2.55 3.67
N GLU A 182 10.23 -1.98 4.01
CA GLU A 182 9.68 -0.71 3.53
C GLU A 182 8.89 -0.04 4.66
N PRO A 183 8.95 1.30 4.82
CA PRO A 183 8.21 1.98 5.86
C PRO A 183 6.70 1.75 5.73
N ILE A 184 6.00 1.51 6.85
CA ILE A 184 4.55 1.35 6.90
C ILE A 184 3.93 2.29 7.93
N LEU A 185 2.81 2.90 7.56
CA LEU A 185 1.97 3.69 8.44
C LEU A 185 0.73 2.88 8.83
N CYS A 186 0.58 2.56 10.12
CA CYS A 186 -0.58 1.83 10.65
C CYS A 186 -1.18 2.44 11.94
N PRO A 187 -2.43 2.11 12.34
CA PRO A 187 -3.18 2.87 13.34
C PRO A 187 -2.46 3.03 14.69
N ASP A 188 -1.81 1.97 15.16
CA ASP A 188 -1.08 1.96 16.43
C ASP A 188 0.41 2.31 16.29
N ARG A 189 0.89 2.54 15.06
CA ARG A 189 2.31 2.72 14.77
C ARG A 189 2.52 3.68 13.61
N ARG A 190 2.96 4.90 13.92
CA ARG A 190 3.39 5.86 12.90
C ARG A 190 4.67 5.44 12.20
N ILE A 191 5.53 4.65 12.84
CA ILE A 191 6.84 4.24 12.33
C ILE A 191 7.20 2.93 13.02
N LEU A 192 7.07 1.77 12.38
CA LEU A 192 7.96 0.67 12.73
C LEU A 192 8.56 0.01 11.49
N ASP A 193 9.88 -0.06 11.60
CA ASP A 193 10.85 -0.58 10.69
C ASP A 193 11.00 0.16 9.35
N ASP A 194 11.56 1.38 9.41
CA ASP A 194 12.65 1.58 8.48
C ASP A 194 13.91 0.97 9.10
N SER A 195 14.39 -0.15 8.57
CA SER A 195 15.72 -0.64 8.96
C SER A 195 16.85 0.36 8.60
N ARG A 196 16.48 1.50 7.98
CA ARG A 196 17.34 2.47 7.30
C ARG A 196 17.15 3.94 7.71
N GLY A 197 16.26 4.30 8.63
CA GLY A 197 16.04 5.70 9.06
C GLY A 197 15.33 6.62 8.04
N THR A 198 14.97 6.11 6.86
CA THR A 198 14.44 6.86 5.70
C THR A 198 13.17 7.69 5.98
N PHE A 199 12.22 7.16 6.73
CA PHE A 199 10.95 7.81 7.02
C PHE A 199 11.11 9.00 8.00
N ARG A 200 12.08 8.93 8.93
CA ARG A 200 12.42 10.10 9.77
C ARG A 200 12.89 11.27 8.92
N PHE A 201 13.61 11.01 7.83
CA PHE A 201 14.03 12.04 6.88
C PHE A 201 12.87 12.55 6.02
N TYR A 202 11.94 11.67 5.66
CA TYR A 202 10.71 12.05 4.97
C TYR A 202 9.85 13.01 5.81
N ASP A 203 9.54 12.65 7.07
CA ASP A 203 8.80 13.51 8.00
C ASP A 203 9.51 14.85 8.23
N ARG A 204 10.84 14.81 8.40
CA ARG A 204 11.65 16.03 8.55
C ARG A 204 11.58 16.91 7.28
N ALA A 205 11.67 16.31 6.09
CA ALA A 205 11.55 17.03 4.83
C ALA A 205 10.16 17.69 4.69
N LEU A 206 9.09 16.99 5.09
CA LEU A 206 7.74 17.54 5.12
C LEU A 206 7.57 18.66 6.17
N SER A 207 8.24 18.56 7.33
CA SER A 207 8.11 19.57 8.40
C SER A 207 8.80 20.90 8.10
N THR A 208 9.81 20.90 7.21
CA THR A 208 10.65 22.08 6.94
C THR A 208 10.18 22.92 5.76
N ARG A 209 9.27 22.39 4.92
CA ARG A 209 8.75 23.09 3.73
C ARG A 209 7.21 23.10 3.76
N LYS A 210 6.59 24.19 3.29
CA LYS A 210 5.11 24.25 3.17
C LYS A 210 4.65 23.16 2.18
N PHE A 211 3.60 22.42 2.55
CA PHE A 211 2.96 21.49 1.63
C PHE A 211 2.50 22.23 0.37
N PRO A 212 2.82 21.73 -0.84
CA PRO A 212 2.21 22.24 -2.05
C PRO A 212 0.69 22.07 -1.97
N THR A 213 -0.06 22.94 -2.63
CA THR A 213 -1.52 22.82 -2.74
C THR A 213 -1.87 21.44 -3.32
N PRO A 214 -2.78 20.67 -2.68
CA PRO A 214 -3.18 19.37 -3.20
C PRO A 214 -3.80 19.50 -4.61
N PRO A 215 -3.57 18.52 -5.50
CA PRO A 215 -4.24 18.48 -6.79
C PRO A 215 -5.76 18.33 -6.58
N ILE A 216 -6.55 18.98 -7.45
CA ILE A 216 -8.03 18.94 -7.49
C ILE A 216 -8.49 17.70 -8.25
#